data_AF-A0A355D9B1-F1
#
_entry.id   AF-A0A355D9B1-F1
#
_cell.length_a   1.000
_cell.length_b   1.000
_cell.length_c   1.000
_cell.angle_alpha   90.00
_cell.angle_beta   90.00
_cell.angle_gamma   90.00
#
_symmetry.space_group_name_H-M   'P 1'
#
loop_
_entity.id
_entity.type
_entity.pdbx_description
1 polymer ?
#
loop_
_entity_poly.entity_id
_entity_poly.type
_entity_poly.pdbx_seq_one_letter_code
_entity_poly.pdbx_strand_id
1 'polypeptide(L)'
;MNFEIEKVYLLFLIPIILMVMYLISKKIKLKDKGISFININRFIIITILILAMCNISISIKTKESSTIFLLDLSHSMSNYKGEIKEFVKSAIEASPSNNKIGIVTFGENQEIEQFLTYSKSFNDIQTSPIGNTTNIEEAIKFSLSMFKDSDYKRVVLITDGKENQGDILETSTYFKDNQIDFQVYKVDSEQVEDVYIEDIDILDKVAIGEEFSVTVNIKSNIKTKSRISVYSGREKKSEKEIDIEKGDNTFLFKDIQHKGGFKPYKVVIEPENDGISYNNEYTTYTNIVSKPEILVIQGKIDEGKGLEENLKTIGSSYTMINPSTAPRSINELIEYKGIFLCNTHVDDLPKGFLDNVESYVKDYGGAIITTGGDNSYALGGYKNSVFEEILPVSSDKKGKNEIPEISLTLVLDRSSSMLSSDQGSFSKISLAKEAAIRSLDNLRETDNIGVVTFNTEYSWAVPMQKLSNKDTVSDKINSIIAEGGTSIYSALNEAYNKQKESSAKIKHIILLTDGQDGMGENEYKALINDIKKDKMTLSTVSIGTDSNNQLLEWLSNNAGGRYYHSDIYTDVPRIFANEILISTG
;
A
#
# COMPACT_ATOMS: atom_id res chain seq x y z
N MET A 1 19.40 9.11 66.07
CA MET A 1 19.85 10.52 66.00
C MET A 1 21.21 10.46 65.38
N ASN A 2 21.35 10.86 64.12
CA ASN A 2 22.64 10.83 63.43
C ASN A 2 23.18 12.26 63.43
N PHE A 3 24.47 12.39 63.77
CA PHE A 3 25.20 13.65 63.67
C PHE A 3 25.95 13.64 62.34
N GLU A 4 25.62 14.57 61.46
CA GLU A 4 26.40 14.80 60.25
C GLU A 4 27.12 16.15 60.37
N ILE A 5 28.41 16.14 60.06
CA ILE A 5 29.26 17.32 60.02
C ILE A 5 29.74 17.44 58.59
N GLU A 6 29.15 18.36 57.83
CA GLU A 6 29.39 18.49 56.39
C GLU A 6 30.84 18.92 56.10
N LYS A 7 31.43 19.74 56.99
CA LYS A 7 32.78 20.29 56.83
C LYS A 7 33.71 19.86 57.98
N VAL A 8 33.92 18.54 58.10
CA VAL A 8 34.78 17.94 59.14
C VAL A 8 36.18 18.56 59.20
N TYR A 9 36.74 18.98 58.05
CA TYR A 9 38.07 19.58 57.97
C TYR A 9 38.22 20.89 58.78
N LEU A 10 37.13 21.63 59.01
CA LEU A 10 37.16 22.87 59.79
C LEU A 10 37.40 22.62 61.29
N LEU A 11 37.13 21.40 61.79
CA LEU A 11 37.44 21.04 63.18
C LEU A 11 38.96 21.03 63.45
N PHE A 12 39.80 20.81 62.43
CA PHE A 12 41.26 20.88 62.57
C PHE A 12 41.79 22.30 62.81
N LEU A 13 41.00 23.35 62.53
CA LEU A 13 41.40 24.72 62.88
C LEU A 13 41.41 24.97 64.40
N ILE A 14 40.61 24.23 65.18
CA ILE A 14 40.52 24.38 66.63
C ILE A 14 41.89 24.17 67.32
N PRO A 15 42.61 23.06 67.11
CA PRO A 15 43.95 22.86 67.69
C PRO A 15 45.00 23.85 67.17
N ILE A 16 44.91 24.29 65.91
CA ILE A 16 45.83 25.28 65.33
C ILE A 16 45.64 26.64 66.01
N ILE A 17 44.40 27.07 66.21
CA ILE A 17 44.07 28.32 66.91
C ILE A 17 44.46 28.23 68.39
N LEU A 18 44.24 27.08 69.04
CA LEU A 18 44.71 26.81 70.41
C LEU A 18 46.22 26.98 70.53
N MET A 19 46.98 26.44 69.56
CA MET A 19 48.44 26.54 69.54
C MET A 19 48.92 27.98 69.30
N VAL A 20 48.36 28.69 68.33
CA VAL A 20 48.71 30.09 68.05
C VAL A 20 48.40 30.99 69.25
N MET A 21 47.24 30.79 69.89
CA MET A 21 46.86 31.57 71.08
C MET A 21 47.71 31.23 72.31
N TYR A 22 48.12 29.96 72.50
CA TYR A 22 49.08 29.58 73.54
C TYR A 22 50.45 30.25 73.35
N LEU A 23 50.91 30.39 72.09
CA LEU A 23 52.16 31.08 71.79
C LEU A 23 52.05 32.60 72.03
N ILE A 24 50.89 33.20 71.73
CA ILE A 24 50.61 34.62 72.01
C ILE A 24 50.54 34.87 73.52
N SER A 25 49.87 34.00 74.28
CA SER A 25 49.75 34.11 75.74
C SER A 25 51.10 33.93 76.46
N LYS A 26 52.04 33.19 75.86
CA LYS A 26 53.41 33.05 76.38
C LYS A 26 54.30 34.27 76.11
N LYS A 27 54.07 34.99 75.00
CA LYS A 27 54.82 36.21 74.64
C LYS A 27 54.35 37.44 75.41
N ILE A 28 53.05 37.55 75.68
CA ILE A 28 52.49 38.61 76.51
C ILE A 28 52.66 38.17 77.96
N LYS A 29 53.49 38.84 78.77
CA LYS A 29 53.59 38.55 80.22
C LYS A 29 52.25 38.86 80.90
N LEU A 30 51.34 37.89 80.87
CA LEU A 30 50.01 37.94 81.46
C LEU A 30 50.11 37.91 82.98
N LYS A 31 50.37 39.08 83.60
CA LYS A 31 50.23 39.28 85.05
C LYS A 31 48.91 39.97 85.44
N ASP A 32 48.07 40.31 84.47
CA ASP A 32 46.82 41.03 84.70
C ASP A 32 45.60 40.13 84.46
N LYS A 33 44.75 39.98 85.49
CA LYS A 33 43.58 39.08 85.48
C LYS A 33 42.55 39.48 84.42
N GLY A 34 42.45 40.77 84.08
CA GLY A 34 41.52 41.26 83.07
C GLY A 34 41.84 40.77 81.65
N ILE A 35 43.13 40.66 81.30
CA ILE A 35 43.56 40.25 79.94
C ILE A 35 43.32 38.75 79.74
N SER A 36 43.48 37.94 80.79
CA SER A 36 43.18 36.51 80.74
C SER A 36 41.69 36.24 80.46
N PHE A 37 40.79 37.03 81.05
CA PHE A 37 39.34 36.90 80.85
C PHE A 37 38.92 37.22 79.41
N ILE A 38 39.51 38.26 78.81
CA ILE A 38 39.23 38.65 77.41
C ILE A 38 39.66 37.53 76.44
N ASN A 39 40.81 36.91 76.67
CA ASN A 39 41.31 35.84 75.80
C ASN A 39 40.47 34.56 75.88
N ILE A 40 39.95 34.22 77.07
CA ILE A 40 39.03 33.08 77.24
C ILE A 40 37.72 33.33 76.49
N ASN A 41 37.15 34.54 76.58
CA ASN A 41 35.92 34.86 75.85
C ASN A 41 36.14 34.87 74.33
N ARG A 42 37.27 35.39 73.85
CA ARG A 42 37.64 35.30 72.42
C ARG A 42 37.76 33.85 71.96
N PHE A 43 38.32 32.98 72.79
CA PHE A 43 38.42 31.55 72.48
C PHE A 43 37.04 30.90 72.34
N ILE A 44 36.13 31.18 73.28
CA ILE A 44 34.75 30.66 73.23
C ILE A 44 34.06 31.15 71.95
N ILE A 45 34.17 32.45 71.64
CA ILE A 45 33.55 33.04 70.45
C ILE A 45 34.11 32.42 69.16
N ILE A 46 35.43 32.30 69.02
CA ILE A 46 36.06 31.73 67.82
C ILE A 46 35.70 30.25 67.68
N THR A 47 35.65 29.49 68.78
CA THR A 47 35.25 28.08 68.75
C THR A 47 33.78 27.92 68.33
N ILE A 48 32.88 28.77 68.83
CA ILE A 48 31.46 28.77 68.42
C ILE A 48 31.32 29.15 66.94
N LEU A 49 32.09 30.13 66.44
CA LEU A 49 32.10 30.50 65.03
C LEU A 49 32.56 29.34 64.13
N ILE A 50 33.61 28.62 64.53
CA ILE A 50 34.08 27.44 63.78
C ILE A 50 33.02 26.34 63.79
N LEU A 51 32.41 26.06 64.95
CA LEU A 51 31.33 25.08 65.05
C LEU A 51 30.11 25.47 64.21
N ALA A 52 29.78 26.76 64.13
CA ALA A 52 28.73 27.27 63.25
C ALA A 52 29.09 27.09 61.76
N MET A 53 30.36 27.30 61.39
CA MET A 53 30.85 27.08 60.02
C MET A 53 30.94 25.60 59.62
N CYS A 54 31.03 24.68 60.59
CA CYS A 54 31.02 23.24 60.35
C CYS A 54 29.68 22.70 59.81
N ASN A 55 28.62 23.53 59.82
CA ASN A 55 27.26 23.19 59.38
C ASN A 55 26.76 21.87 60.00
N ILE A 56 26.80 21.81 61.33
CA ILE A 56 26.39 20.62 62.09
C ILE A 56 24.87 20.48 61.98
N SER A 57 24.42 19.44 61.29
CA SER A 57 23.00 19.09 61.20
C SER A 57 22.70 17.93 62.15
N ILE A 58 21.59 18.05 62.88
CA ILE A 58 21.07 16.98 63.73
C ILE A 58 19.85 16.41 63.01
N SER A 59 19.98 15.21 62.45
CA SER A 59 18.80 14.54 61.89
C SER A 59 18.03 13.86 63.02
N ILE A 60 16.95 14.53 63.45
CA ILE A 60 15.94 13.93 64.31
C ILE A 60 15.01 13.16 63.36
N LYS A 61 15.18 11.83 63.25
CA LYS A 61 14.20 10.99 62.56
C LYS A 61 12.84 11.20 63.25
N THR A 62 11.93 11.88 62.57
CA THR A 62 10.55 12.11 63.01
C THR A 62 9.83 10.77 63.12
N LYS A 63 8.99 10.62 64.15
CA LYS A 63 8.19 9.42 64.41
C LYS A 63 6.90 9.37 63.56
N GLU A 64 6.82 10.08 62.44
CA GLU A 64 5.62 10.03 61.60
C GLU A 64 5.76 8.89 60.60
N SER A 65 4.77 8.01 60.58
CA SER A 65 4.65 6.96 59.57
C SER A 65 3.46 7.26 58.67
N SER A 66 3.55 6.83 57.42
CA SER A 66 2.46 6.85 56.46
C SER A 66 2.25 5.42 55.97
N THR A 67 1.02 4.92 56.07
CA THR A 67 0.62 3.60 55.60
C THR A 67 -0.44 3.74 54.52
N ILE A 68 -0.23 3.12 53.35
CA ILE A 68 -1.20 3.06 52.27
C ILE A 68 -1.67 1.61 52.12
N PHE A 69 -2.98 1.40 52.17
CA PHE A 69 -3.61 0.13 51.85
C PHE A 69 -3.99 0.12 50.36
N LEU A 70 -3.50 -0.87 49.63
CA LEU A 70 -3.87 -1.15 48.25
C LEU A 70 -4.88 -2.29 48.25
N LEU A 71 -6.12 -2.01 47.83
CA LEU A 71 -7.22 -2.96 47.83
C LEU A 71 -7.52 -3.41 46.40
N ASP A 72 -7.30 -4.69 46.13
CA ASP A 72 -7.67 -5.30 44.86
C ASP A 72 -9.19 -5.50 44.79
N LEU A 73 -9.82 -4.84 43.82
CA LEU A 73 -11.25 -4.94 43.51
C LEU A 73 -11.49 -5.46 42.09
N SER A 74 -10.53 -6.21 41.54
CA SER A 74 -10.71 -6.98 40.31
C SER A 74 -11.84 -8.01 40.43
N HIS A 75 -12.32 -8.53 39.30
CA HIS A 75 -13.41 -9.50 39.29
C HIS A 75 -13.10 -10.77 40.11
N SER A 76 -11.83 -11.20 40.19
CA SER A 76 -11.43 -12.36 41.01
C SER A 76 -11.57 -12.11 42.52
N MET A 77 -11.61 -10.83 42.93
CA MET A 77 -11.70 -10.39 44.32
C MET A 77 -13.11 -9.95 44.74
N SER A 78 -14.08 -9.98 43.81
CA SER A 78 -15.45 -9.48 44.02
C SER A 78 -16.16 -10.08 45.25
N ASN A 79 -16.00 -11.38 45.49
CA ASN A 79 -16.60 -12.08 46.64
C ASN A 79 -15.91 -11.79 47.97
N TYR A 80 -14.70 -11.22 47.96
CA TYR A 80 -13.88 -10.98 49.14
C TYR A 80 -13.96 -9.55 49.66
N LYS A 81 -14.74 -8.67 49.02
CA LYS A 81 -14.89 -7.26 49.41
C LYS A 81 -15.25 -7.08 50.89
N GLY A 82 -16.06 -7.99 51.46
CA GLY A 82 -16.42 -7.98 52.89
C GLY A 82 -15.23 -8.27 53.80
N GLU A 83 -14.43 -9.29 53.48
CA GLU A 83 -13.22 -9.65 54.24
C GLU A 83 -12.17 -8.54 54.19
N ILE A 84 -11.92 -7.98 52.99
CA ILE A 84 -11.00 -6.86 52.78
C ILE A 84 -11.39 -5.68 53.67
N LYS A 85 -12.68 -5.35 53.68
CA LYS A 85 -13.23 -4.26 54.49
C LYS A 85 -13.01 -4.49 56.00
N GLU A 86 -13.30 -5.68 56.51
CA GLU A 86 -13.11 -6.00 57.92
C GLU A 86 -11.63 -5.97 58.34
N PHE A 87 -10.74 -6.47 57.48
CA PHE A 87 -9.30 -6.42 57.68
C PHE A 87 -8.80 -4.98 57.76
N VAL A 88 -9.13 -4.15 56.76
CA VAL A 88 -8.70 -2.74 56.70
C VAL A 88 -9.23 -1.98 57.91
N LYS A 89 -10.50 -2.16 58.26
CA LYS A 89 -11.09 -1.51 59.44
C LYS A 89 -10.34 -1.87 60.72
N SER A 90 -10.07 -3.16 60.95
CA SER A 90 -9.34 -3.65 62.11
C SER A 90 -7.90 -3.10 62.16
N ALA A 91 -7.23 -3.03 61.00
CA ALA A 91 -5.87 -2.50 60.89
C ALA A 91 -5.81 -0.99 61.18
N ILE A 92 -6.78 -0.22 60.71
CA ILE A 92 -6.91 1.22 60.98
C ILE A 92 -7.17 1.49 62.46
N GLU A 93 -8.05 0.71 63.09
CA GLU A 93 -8.36 0.81 64.52
C GLU A 93 -7.12 0.53 65.39
N ALA A 94 -6.33 -0.50 65.05
CA ALA A 94 -5.09 -0.88 65.74
C ALA A 94 -3.90 0.07 65.46
N SER A 95 -3.99 0.94 64.45
CA SER A 95 -2.90 1.82 64.03
C SER A 95 -2.54 2.89 65.09
N PRO A 96 -1.24 3.22 65.29
CA PRO A 96 -0.82 4.32 66.15
C PRO A 96 -1.39 5.69 65.74
N SER A 97 -1.58 6.60 66.70
CA SER A 97 -2.14 7.94 66.44
C SER A 97 -1.24 8.87 65.59
N ASN A 98 0.05 8.55 65.48
CA ASN A 98 1.04 9.25 64.66
C ASN A 98 1.23 8.64 63.27
N ASN A 99 0.33 7.73 62.84
CA ASN A 99 0.37 7.12 61.52
C ASN A 99 -0.70 7.76 60.60
N LYS A 100 -0.29 8.28 59.44
CA LYS A 100 -1.20 8.72 58.38
C LYS A 100 -1.64 7.51 57.57
N ILE A 101 -2.93 7.39 57.29
CA ILE A 101 -3.52 6.27 56.59
C ILE A 101 -4.14 6.75 55.28
N GLY A 102 -3.75 6.10 54.19
CA GLY A 102 -4.35 6.26 52.86
C GLY A 102 -4.89 4.92 52.38
N ILE A 103 -5.91 4.97 51.51
CA ILE A 103 -6.54 3.79 50.93
C ILE A 103 -6.69 4.04 49.43
N VAL A 104 -6.20 3.10 48.64
CA VAL A 104 -6.30 3.08 47.19
C VAL A 104 -6.95 1.77 46.79
N THR A 105 -7.93 1.83 45.92
CA THR A 105 -8.54 0.66 45.30
C THR A 105 -8.01 0.52 43.88
N PHE A 106 -7.88 -0.72 43.38
CA PHE A 106 -7.35 -0.94 42.04
C PHE A 106 -7.94 -2.18 41.37
N GLY A 107 -7.87 -2.16 40.04
CA GLY A 107 -8.11 -3.28 39.12
C GLY A 107 -7.26 -3.03 37.88
N GLU A 108 -7.89 -2.70 36.75
CA GLU A 108 -7.25 -2.16 35.55
C GLU A 108 -6.73 -0.74 35.80
N ASN A 109 -7.51 0.08 36.52
CA ASN A 109 -7.16 1.45 36.93
C ASN A 109 -7.16 1.59 38.46
N GLN A 110 -6.61 2.72 38.96
CA GLN A 110 -6.48 3.03 40.37
C GLN A 110 -7.41 4.19 40.78
N GLU A 111 -8.04 4.07 41.94
CA GLU A 111 -8.86 5.13 42.54
C GLU A 111 -8.46 5.37 44.00
N ILE A 112 -8.47 6.64 44.43
CA ILE A 112 -8.20 7.01 45.82
C ILE A 112 -9.51 6.93 46.60
N GLU A 113 -9.66 5.92 47.44
CA GLU A 113 -10.75 5.85 48.42
C GLU A 113 -10.53 6.86 49.56
N GLN A 114 -9.29 6.98 50.03
CA GLN A 114 -8.93 7.89 51.12
C GLN A 114 -7.52 8.47 50.96
N PHE A 115 -7.41 9.80 50.95
CA PHE A 115 -6.12 10.48 51.04
C PHE A 115 -5.47 10.29 52.42
N LEU A 116 -4.13 10.41 52.48
CA LEU A 116 -3.37 10.27 53.73
C LEU A 116 -3.89 11.21 54.83
N THR A 117 -4.47 10.62 55.88
CA THR A 117 -5.05 11.34 57.02
C THR A 117 -4.78 10.61 58.33
N TYR A 118 -4.80 11.33 59.46
CA TYR A 118 -4.76 10.72 60.79
C TYR A 118 -6.13 10.22 61.26
N SER A 119 -7.20 10.49 60.50
CA SER A 119 -8.54 10.02 60.84
C SER A 119 -8.61 8.50 60.79
N LYS A 120 -9.21 7.90 61.82
CA LYS A 120 -9.50 6.46 61.89
C LYS A 120 -10.90 6.11 61.35
N SER A 121 -11.46 6.95 60.49
CA SER A 121 -12.81 6.78 59.95
C SER A 121 -12.80 6.01 58.63
N PHE A 122 -12.99 4.68 58.68
CA PHE A 122 -13.22 3.85 57.50
C PHE A 122 -14.45 2.96 57.74
N ASN A 123 -15.51 3.19 56.97
CA ASN A 123 -16.79 2.51 57.15
C ASN A 123 -17.15 1.59 55.99
N ASP A 124 -16.86 1.99 54.75
CA ASP A 124 -17.15 1.19 53.56
C ASP A 124 -16.23 1.59 52.40
N ILE A 125 -16.22 0.76 51.35
CA ILE A 125 -15.49 1.00 50.10
C ILE A 125 -16.47 1.58 49.08
N GLN A 126 -16.32 2.86 48.74
CA GLN A 126 -17.20 3.60 47.84
C GLN A 126 -16.71 3.62 46.37
N THR A 127 -15.41 3.51 46.16
CA THR A 127 -14.78 3.45 44.83
C THR A 127 -15.06 2.13 44.13
N SER A 128 -14.98 2.17 42.79
CA SER A 128 -15.29 1.02 41.92
C SER A 128 -14.41 1.06 40.68
N PRO A 129 -13.12 0.72 40.79
CA PRO A 129 -12.23 0.62 39.65
C PRO A 129 -12.73 -0.42 38.64
N ILE A 130 -12.25 -0.33 37.40
CA ILE A 130 -12.52 -1.27 36.33
C ILE A 130 -11.88 -2.61 36.71
N GLY A 131 -12.68 -3.65 36.95
CA GLY A 131 -12.21 -4.93 37.50
C GLY A 131 -11.79 -5.99 36.48
N ASN A 132 -11.70 -5.66 35.19
CA ASN A 132 -11.41 -6.63 34.12
C ASN A 132 -10.03 -7.28 34.23
N THR A 133 -9.07 -6.50 34.73
CA THR A 133 -7.69 -6.93 34.96
C THR A 133 -7.26 -6.55 36.37
N THR A 134 -6.12 -7.09 36.77
CA THR A 134 -5.45 -6.86 38.04
C THR A 134 -4.06 -6.32 37.73
N ASN A 135 -3.85 -5.01 37.93
CA ASN A 135 -2.58 -4.32 37.69
C ASN A 135 -1.96 -3.84 39.01
N ILE A 136 -1.13 -4.69 39.60
CA ILE A 136 -0.52 -4.45 40.91
C ILE A 136 0.67 -3.48 40.78
N GLU A 137 1.45 -3.62 39.71
CA GLU A 137 2.58 -2.75 39.38
C GLU A 137 2.19 -1.26 39.41
N GLU A 138 1.17 -0.89 38.65
CA GLU A 138 0.73 0.50 38.52
C GLU A 138 0.05 0.99 39.81
N ALA A 139 -0.66 0.10 40.53
CA ALA A 139 -1.21 0.41 41.86
C ALA A 139 -0.11 0.75 42.88
N ILE A 140 0.98 0.00 42.88
CA ILE A 140 2.15 0.29 43.70
C ILE A 140 2.74 1.65 43.30
N LYS A 141 3.06 1.86 42.02
CA LYS A 141 3.62 3.14 41.52
C LYS A 141 2.75 4.33 41.89
N PHE A 142 1.44 4.20 41.73
CA PHE A 142 0.46 5.22 42.10
C PHE A 142 0.51 5.52 43.61
N SER A 143 0.56 4.49 44.46
CA SER A 143 0.70 4.68 45.91
C SER A 143 1.97 5.42 46.30
N LEU A 144 3.07 5.21 45.57
CA LEU A 144 4.35 5.88 45.87
C LEU A 144 4.25 7.39 45.73
N SER A 145 3.44 7.87 44.78
CA SER A 145 3.22 9.31 44.55
C SER A 145 2.49 10.01 45.69
N MET A 146 1.78 9.25 46.55
CA MET A 146 1.05 9.80 47.69
C MET A 146 1.95 10.05 48.91
N PHE A 147 3.11 9.38 49.02
CA PHE A 147 4.00 9.56 50.16
C PHE A 147 4.73 10.92 50.12
N LYS A 148 5.04 11.45 51.32
CA LYS A 148 5.95 12.59 51.50
C LYS A 148 7.37 12.09 51.83
N ASP A 149 8.40 12.86 51.48
CA ASP A 149 9.81 12.46 51.62
C ASP A 149 10.30 12.27 53.07
N SER A 150 9.57 12.80 54.06
CA SER A 150 9.98 12.81 55.48
C SER A 150 9.45 11.65 56.34
N ASP A 151 8.55 10.83 55.81
CA ASP A 151 7.77 9.88 56.62
C ASP A 151 8.31 8.44 56.45
N TYR A 152 8.17 7.60 57.49
CA TYR A 152 8.36 6.17 57.32
C TYR A 152 7.23 5.62 56.43
N LYS A 153 7.57 5.06 55.26
CA LYS A 153 6.60 4.67 54.22
C LYS A 153 6.28 3.18 54.34
N ARG A 154 4.98 2.83 54.45
CA ARG A 154 4.50 1.45 54.44
C ARG A 154 3.40 1.26 53.40
N VAL A 155 3.49 0.20 52.62
CA VAL A 155 2.45 -0.21 51.67
C VAL A 155 1.94 -1.59 52.10
N VAL A 156 0.62 -1.73 52.22
CA VAL A 156 -0.04 -3.00 52.54
C VAL A 156 -0.90 -3.39 51.34
N LEU A 157 -0.49 -4.42 50.62
CA LEU A 157 -1.21 -4.96 49.47
C LEU A 157 -2.20 -6.04 49.91
N ILE A 158 -3.46 -5.93 49.49
CA ILE A 158 -4.52 -6.90 49.74
C ILE A 158 -5.03 -7.43 48.39
N THR A 159 -4.74 -8.69 48.07
CA THR A 159 -5.00 -9.32 46.75
C THR A 159 -4.96 -10.85 46.85
N ASP A 160 -5.48 -11.55 45.83
CA ASP A 160 -5.25 -12.99 45.61
C ASP A 160 -3.86 -13.29 44.98
N GLY A 161 -3.18 -12.24 44.50
CA GLY A 161 -1.83 -12.30 43.93
C GLY A 161 -1.79 -12.68 42.46
N LYS A 162 -2.91 -12.63 41.74
CA LYS A 162 -2.99 -13.01 40.32
C LYS A 162 -2.97 -11.79 39.40
N GLU A 163 -1.80 -11.17 39.27
CA GLU A 163 -1.59 -10.10 38.29
C GLU A 163 -1.70 -10.63 36.85
N ASN A 164 -2.51 -9.96 36.02
CA ASN A 164 -2.68 -10.30 34.59
C ASN A 164 -2.43 -9.09 33.67
N GLN A 165 -2.02 -7.96 34.23
CA GLN A 165 -1.57 -6.77 33.52
C GLN A 165 -0.49 -6.08 34.33
N GLY A 166 0.66 -5.76 33.73
CA GLY A 166 1.82 -5.22 34.43
C GLY A 166 2.78 -6.32 34.92
N ASP A 167 3.87 -5.89 35.57
CA ASP A 167 4.87 -6.76 36.20
C ASP A 167 5.30 -6.21 37.57
N ILE A 168 4.74 -6.78 38.63
CA ILE A 168 5.07 -6.45 40.02
C ILE A 168 6.57 -6.61 40.31
N LEU A 169 7.31 -7.48 39.62
CA LEU A 169 8.74 -7.68 39.87
C LEU A 169 9.56 -6.43 39.53
N GLU A 170 9.11 -5.60 38.58
CA GLU A 170 9.74 -4.31 38.27
C GLU A 170 9.68 -3.34 39.45
N THR A 171 8.69 -3.47 40.34
CA THR A 171 8.54 -2.59 41.51
C THR A 171 9.57 -2.85 42.61
N SER A 172 10.28 -3.99 42.57
CA SER A 172 11.22 -4.42 43.61
C SER A 172 12.38 -3.44 43.87
N THR A 173 12.85 -2.76 42.81
CA THR A 173 13.91 -1.75 42.92
C THR A 173 13.42 -0.50 43.66
N TYR A 174 12.19 -0.07 43.39
CA TYR A 174 11.59 1.12 44.00
C TYR A 174 11.43 0.97 45.52
N PHE A 175 11.07 -0.23 46.00
CA PHE A 175 10.95 -0.51 47.43
C PHE A 175 12.28 -0.40 48.17
N LYS A 176 13.37 -0.92 47.57
CA LYS A 176 14.71 -0.86 48.16
C LYS A 176 15.26 0.57 48.23
N ASP A 177 15.13 1.33 47.15
CA ASP A 177 15.71 2.67 47.06
C ASP A 177 14.97 3.68 47.95
N ASN A 178 13.66 3.50 48.16
CA ASN A 178 12.82 4.42 48.92
C ASN A 178 12.56 3.98 50.37
N GLN A 179 13.23 2.93 50.86
CA GLN A 179 13.07 2.39 52.22
C GLN A 179 11.60 2.14 52.60
N ILE A 180 10.82 1.60 51.65
CA ILE A 180 9.39 1.32 51.85
C ILE A 180 9.23 -0.06 52.47
N ASP A 181 8.44 -0.12 53.53
CA ASP A 181 8.01 -1.37 54.16
C ASP A 181 6.81 -1.94 53.40
N PHE A 182 7.04 -3.00 52.62
CA PHE A 182 6.01 -3.65 51.82
C PHE A 182 5.49 -4.89 52.52
N GLN A 183 4.18 -4.93 52.76
CA GLN A 183 3.47 -6.02 53.43
C GLN A 183 2.35 -6.53 52.52
N VAL A 184 2.05 -7.83 52.58
CA VAL A 184 0.99 -8.45 51.78
C VAL A 184 0.03 -9.20 52.68
N TYR A 185 -1.26 -8.90 52.54
CA TYR A 185 -2.36 -9.71 53.04
C TYR A 185 -2.92 -10.50 51.87
N LYS A 186 -2.49 -11.76 51.75
CA LYS A 186 -2.94 -12.65 50.69
C LYS A 186 -4.33 -13.18 51.06
N VAL A 187 -5.29 -12.97 50.15
CA VAL A 187 -6.62 -13.59 50.25
C VAL A 187 -6.57 -14.93 49.54
N ASP A 188 -6.83 -16.01 50.27
CA ASP A 188 -6.87 -17.34 49.69
C ASP A 188 -8.20 -17.53 48.94
N SER A 189 -8.18 -17.28 47.62
CA SER A 189 -9.33 -17.50 46.77
C SER A 189 -9.65 -19.00 46.67
N GLU A 190 -10.88 -19.43 46.95
CA GLU A 190 -11.31 -20.79 46.59
C GLU A 190 -11.27 -20.91 45.06
N GLN A 191 -10.84 -22.07 44.54
CA GLN A 191 -10.91 -22.32 43.11
C GLN A 191 -12.39 -22.40 42.71
N VAL A 192 -12.88 -21.33 42.10
CA VAL A 192 -14.22 -21.28 41.52
C VAL A 192 -14.24 -22.21 40.30
N GLU A 193 -15.25 -23.08 40.23
CA GLU A 193 -15.49 -23.90 39.04
C GLU A 193 -15.78 -22.98 37.85
N ASP A 194 -14.99 -23.09 36.78
CA ASP A 194 -14.95 -22.10 35.71
C ASP A 194 -14.59 -22.75 34.37
N VAL A 195 -15.24 -22.26 33.33
CA VAL A 195 -15.02 -22.65 31.94
C VAL A 195 -14.95 -21.39 31.10
N TYR A 196 -13.82 -21.14 30.44
CA TYR A 196 -13.64 -19.89 29.70
C TYR A 196 -13.02 -20.09 28.33
N ILE A 197 -13.23 -19.11 27.45
CA ILE A 197 -12.60 -19.09 26.13
C ILE A 197 -11.19 -18.52 26.28
N GLU A 198 -10.16 -19.32 25.97
CA GLU A 198 -8.76 -18.90 26.02
C GLU A 198 -8.43 -18.03 24.81
N ASP A 199 -8.76 -18.51 23.61
CA ASP A 199 -8.60 -17.77 22.35
C ASP A 199 -9.49 -18.33 21.23
N ILE A 200 -9.62 -17.54 20.17
CA ILE A 200 -10.22 -17.94 18.89
C ILE A 200 -9.20 -17.74 17.78
N ASP A 201 -8.83 -18.84 17.12
CA ASP A 201 -7.96 -18.82 15.95
C ASP A 201 -8.80 -18.83 14.66
N ILE A 202 -8.58 -17.81 13.83
CA ILE A 202 -9.28 -17.54 12.57
C ILE A 202 -8.31 -16.85 11.61
N LEU A 203 -8.43 -17.15 10.30
CA LEU A 203 -7.62 -16.47 9.29
C LEU A 203 -7.96 -14.98 9.20
N ASP A 204 -6.93 -14.11 9.21
CA ASP A 204 -7.10 -12.66 9.08
C ASP A 204 -7.76 -12.23 7.76
N LYS A 205 -7.55 -13.01 6.69
CA LYS A 205 -8.07 -12.74 5.35
C LYS A 205 -8.58 -14.03 4.71
N VAL A 206 -9.79 -13.97 4.15
CA VAL A 206 -10.41 -15.09 3.42
C VAL A 206 -11.07 -14.60 2.15
N ALA A 207 -11.00 -15.36 1.06
CA ALA A 207 -11.68 -14.97 -0.18
C ALA A 207 -13.19 -15.20 -0.09
N ILE A 208 -13.99 -14.35 -0.76
CA ILE A 208 -15.44 -14.55 -0.89
C ILE A 208 -15.71 -15.94 -1.47
N GLY A 209 -16.58 -16.71 -0.81
CA GLY A 209 -17.00 -18.06 -1.23
C GLY A 209 -16.01 -19.18 -0.91
N GLU A 210 -14.91 -18.90 -0.22
CA GLU A 210 -13.99 -19.91 0.31
C GLU A 210 -14.50 -20.43 1.66
N GLU A 211 -14.35 -21.73 1.90
CA GLU A 211 -14.63 -22.35 3.21
C GLU A 211 -13.39 -22.20 4.10
N PHE A 212 -13.60 -21.68 5.30
CA PHE A 212 -12.55 -21.52 6.30
C PHE A 212 -13.03 -21.99 7.67
N SER A 213 -12.09 -22.22 8.58
CA SER A 213 -12.37 -22.67 9.92
C SER A 213 -12.18 -21.57 10.98
N VAL A 214 -13.04 -21.64 12.00
CA VAL A 214 -12.92 -20.89 13.26
C VAL A 214 -12.64 -21.93 14.34
N THR A 215 -11.46 -21.86 14.93
CA THR A 215 -11.01 -22.76 15.99
C THR A 215 -11.19 -22.06 17.33
N VAL A 216 -11.95 -22.66 18.24
CA VAL A 216 -12.22 -22.11 19.57
C VAL A 216 -11.48 -22.97 20.60
N ASN A 217 -10.59 -22.36 21.36
CA ASN A 217 -9.90 -23.02 22.46
C ASN A 217 -10.55 -22.60 23.78
N ILE A 218 -10.93 -23.60 24.57
CA ILE A 218 -11.65 -23.45 25.82
C ILE A 218 -10.84 -24.12 26.92
N LYS A 219 -10.73 -23.44 28.06
CA LYS A 219 -10.08 -23.95 29.25
C LYS A 219 -11.12 -24.22 30.32
N SER A 220 -11.00 -25.35 30.99
CA SER A 220 -11.94 -25.72 32.06
C SER A 220 -11.21 -26.36 33.22
N ASN A 221 -11.60 -26.02 34.45
CA ASN A 221 -11.12 -26.70 35.65
C ASN A 221 -12.04 -27.84 36.12
N ILE A 222 -13.20 -28.00 35.47
CA ILE A 222 -14.22 -29.02 35.72
C ILE A 222 -14.57 -29.81 34.46
N LYS A 223 -15.33 -30.89 34.63
CA LYS A 223 -15.98 -31.61 33.53
C LYS A 223 -17.46 -31.20 33.51
N THR A 224 -17.93 -30.65 32.40
CA THR A 224 -19.31 -30.14 32.30
C THR A 224 -19.81 -30.17 30.86
N LYS A 225 -21.12 -30.01 30.68
CA LYS A 225 -21.72 -29.76 29.37
C LYS A 225 -21.86 -28.28 29.13
N SER A 226 -21.73 -27.87 27.89
CA SER A 226 -21.86 -26.47 27.49
C SER A 226 -22.54 -26.36 26.13
N ARG A 227 -23.25 -25.26 25.91
CA ARG A 227 -23.74 -24.87 24.60
C ARG A 227 -22.80 -23.83 24.02
N ILE A 228 -22.20 -24.11 22.88
CA ILE A 228 -21.34 -23.18 22.15
C ILE A 228 -22.09 -22.59 20.96
N SER A 229 -22.11 -21.26 20.87
CA SER A 229 -22.74 -20.49 19.80
C SER A 229 -21.71 -19.62 19.09
N VAL A 230 -21.59 -19.76 17.77
CA VAL A 230 -20.71 -18.95 16.92
C VAL A 230 -21.53 -17.99 16.07
N TYR A 231 -21.21 -16.71 16.13
CA TYR A 231 -21.88 -15.63 15.42
C TYR A 231 -20.93 -14.95 14.44
N SER A 232 -21.42 -14.59 13.26
CA SER A 232 -20.75 -13.68 12.31
C SER A 232 -21.58 -12.39 12.24
N GLY A 233 -21.08 -11.32 12.84
CA GLY A 233 -21.87 -10.10 13.07
C GLY A 233 -23.08 -10.38 13.97
N ARG A 234 -24.29 -10.25 13.40
CA ARG A 234 -25.56 -10.52 14.10
C ARG A 234 -26.15 -11.89 13.77
N GLU A 235 -25.57 -12.61 12.82
CA GLU A 235 -26.09 -13.89 12.34
C GLU A 235 -25.45 -15.04 13.12
N LYS A 236 -26.28 -15.92 13.69
CA LYS A 236 -25.81 -17.15 14.34
C LYS A 236 -25.46 -18.17 13.26
N LYS A 237 -24.18 -18.53 13.15
CA LYS A 237 -23.65 -19.45 12.14
C LYS A 237 -23.68 -20.91 12.59
N SER A 238 -23.39 -21.15 13.87
CA SER A 238 -23.41 -22.50 14.43
C SER A 238 -23.83 -22.48 15.89
N GLU A 239 -24.49 -23.55 16.31
CA GLU A 239 -24.83 -23.82 17.71
C GLU A 239 -24.74 -25.33 17.94
N LYS A 240 -24.00 -25.74 18.97
CA LYS A 240 -23.83 -27.15 19.32
C LYS A 240 -23.78 -27.32 20.83
N GLU A 241 -24.29 -28.44 21.32
CA GLU A 241 -23.96 -28.93 22.65
C GLU A 241 -22.62 -29.66 22.57
N ILE A 242 -21.73 -29.35 23.53
CA ILE A 242 -20.39 -29.91 23.63
C ILE A 242 -20.16 -30.44 25.05
N ASP A 243 -19.46 -31.56 25.15
CA ASP A 243 -18.92 -32.05 26.40
C ASP A 243 -17.53 -31.44 26.60
N ILE A 244 -17.32 -30.75 27.72
CA ILE A 244 -16.06 -30.11 28.09
C ILE A 244 -15.37 -30.97 29.15
N GLU A 245 -14.15 -31.39 28.84
CA GLU A 245 -13.28 -32.09 29.79
C GLU A 245 -12.47 -31.10 30.62
N LYS A 246 -11.96 -31.55 31.77
CA LYS A 246 -11.04 -30.75 32.57
C LYS A 246 -9.70 -30.58 31.84
N GLY A 247 -9.25 -29.34 31.66
CA GLY A 247 -8.04 -28.96 30.93
C GLY A 247 -8.36 -28.13 29.69
N ASP A 248 -7.54 -28.28 28.66
CA ASP A 248 -7.69 -27.59 27.37
C ASP A 248 -8.61 -28.39 26.43
N ASN A 249 -9.53 -27.69 25.76
CA ASN A 249 -10.52 -28.26 24.85
C ASN A 249 -10.56 -27.42 23.57
N THR A 250 -10.51 -28.07 22.40
CA THR A 250 -10.52 -27.36 21.10
C THR A 250 -11.70 -27.81 20.25
N PHE A 251 -12.44 -26.83 19.73
CA PHE A 251 -13.61 -27.06 18.87
C PHE A 251 -13.46 -26.34 17.54
N LEU A 252 -13.76 -27.04 16.44
CA LEU A 252 -13.64 -26.53 15.08
C LEU A 252 -15.01 -26.25 14.47
N PHE A 253 -15.18 -25.04 13.95
CA PHE A 253 -16.35 -24.62 13.17
C PHE A 253 -15.93 -24.23 11.76
N LYS A 254 -16.82 -24.43 10.79
CA LYS A 254 -16.60 -24.05 9.39
C LYS A 254 -17.61 -23.00 8.99
N ASP A 255 -17.20 -22.03 8.18
CA ASP A 255 -18.08 -21.01 7.61
C ASP A 255 -17.68 -20.64 6.18
N ILE A 256 -18.62 -20.07 5.42
CA ILE A 256 -18.43 -19.55 4.06
C ILE A 256 -19.09 -18.17 3.99
N GLN A 257 -18.33 -17.16 3.54
CA GLN A 257 -18.82 -15.79 3.44
C GLN A 257 -19.05 -15.36 1.99
N HIS A 258 -20.24 -14.83 1.71
CA HIS A 258 -20.65 -14.40 0.36
C HIS A 258 -20.59 -12.88 0.15
N LYS A 259 -20.24 -12.11 1.19
CA LYS A 259 -20.14 -10.65 1.14
C LYS A 259 -18.78 -10.22 1.69
N GLY A 260 -18.10 -9.36 0.94
CA GLY A 260 -16.80 -8.82 1.34
C GLY A 260 -16.85 -7.89 2.56
N GLY A 261 -15.66 -7.48 3.00
CA GLY A 261 -15.40 -6.57 4.10
C GLY A 261 -15.07 -7.27 5.42
N PHE A 262 -14.82 -6.46 6.45
CA PHE A 262 -14.55 -6.94 7.81
C PHE A 262 -15.79 -7.61 8.41
N LYS A 263 -15.60 -8.83 8.90
CA LYS A 263 -16.62 -9.64 9.58
C LYS A 263 -16.17 -9.92 11.00
N PRO A 264 -16.86 -9.39 12.03
CA PRO A 264 -16.60 -9.78 13.40
C PRO A 264 -17.17 -11.18 13.65
N TYR A 265 -16.41 -12.01 14.35
CA TYR A 265 -16.83 -13.31 14.86
C TYR A 265 -16.91 -13.25 16.36
N LYS A 266 -18.07 -13.58 16.92
CA LYS A 266 -18.31 -13.66 18.36
C LYS A 266 -18.64 -15.10 18.71
N VAL A 267 -17.96 -15.64 19.71
CA VAL A 267 -18.27 -16.96 20.27
C VAL A 267 -18.74 -16.77 21.70
N VAL A 268 -19.81 -17.47 22.03
CA VAL A 268 -20.40 -17.50 23.37
C VAL A 268 -20.53 -18.95 23.81
N ILE A 269 -20.06 -19.25 25.00
CA ILE A 269 -20.29 -20.53 25.67
C ILE A 269 -21.28 -20.37 26.83
N GLU A 270 -22.10 -21.37 27.05
CA GLU A 270 -23.07 -21.42 28.15
C GLU A 270 -22.93 -22.78 28.86
N PRO A 271 -21.99 -22.88 29.82
CA PRO A 271 -21.79 -24.11 30.60
C PRO A 271 -22.95 -24.35 31.57
N GLU A 272 -23.27 -25.61 31.87
CA GLU A 272 -24.26 -25.96 32.91
C GLU A 272 -23.79 -25.54 34.31
N ASN A 273 -22.49 -25.66 34.55
CA ASN A 273 -21.81 -25.24 35.77
C ASN A 273 -20.70 -24.26 35.38
N ASP A 274 -20.82 -23.02 35.80
CA ASP A 274 -19.82 -21.96 35.63
C ASP A 274 -19.98 -20.91 36.72
N GLY A 275 -18.86 -20.56 37.35
CA GLY A 275 -18.81 -19.54 38.39
C GLY A 275 -18.47 -18.15 37.88
N ILE A 276 -18.00 -17.99 36.63
CA ILE A 276 -17.55 -16.69 36.11
C ILE A 276 -18.09 -16.45 34.69
N SER A 277 -19.28 -15.87 34.57
CA SER A 277 -19.89 -15.65 33.25
C SER A 277 -19.19 -14.64 32.32
N TYR A 278 -18.27 -13.81 32.81
CA TYR A 278 -17.65 -12.72 32.03
C TYR A 278 -16.63 -13.20 30.99
N ASN A 279 -16.04 -14.38 31.18
CA ASN A 279 -15.00 -14.96 30.33
C ASN A 279 -15.57 -15.98 29.31
N ASN A 280 -16.90 -16.09 29.25
CA ASN A 280 -17.66 -16.98 28.37
C ASN A 280 -17.87 -16.42 26.95
N GLU A 281 -17.38 -15.21 26.69
CA GLU A 281 -17.52 -14.54 25.41
C GLU A 281 -16.17 -14.05 24.89
N TYR A 282 -15.90 -14.33 23.61
CA TYR A 282 -14.72 -13.83 22.92
C TYR A 282 -15.08 -13.33 21.52
N THR A 283 -14.52 -12.20 21.12
CA THR A 283 -14.75 -11.59 19.79
C THR A 283 -13.44 -11.40 19.05
N THR A 284 -13.42 -11.83 17.79
CA THR A 284 -12.34 -11.63 16.83
C THR A 284 -12.90 -11.12 15.50
N TYR A 285 -12.07 -10.92 14.47
CA TYR A 285 -12.51 -10.48 13.15
C TYR A 285 -11.70 -11.13 12.04
N THR A 286 -12.33 -11.24 10.87
CA THR A 286 -11.67 -11.63 9.62
C THR A 286 -12.05 -10.67 8.51
N ASN A 287 -11.15 -10.41 7.56
CA ASN A 287 -11.42 -9.58 6.40
C ASN A 287 -11.75 -10.44 5.18
N ILE A 288 -13.01 -10.39 4.74
CA ILE A 288 -13.46 -11.13 3.56
C ILE A 288 -13.12 -10.30 2.33
N VAL A 289 -12.14 -10.75 1.56
CA VAL A 289 -11.67 -10.07 0.35
C VAL A 289 -12.35 -10.65 -0.88
N SER A 290 -12.69 -9.81 -1.85
CA SER A 290 -13.16 -10.30 -3.14
C SER A 290 -12.12 -11.22 -3.78
N LYS A 291 -12.59 -12.23 -4.52
CA LYS A 291 -11.68 -13.07 -5.29
C LYS A 291 -10.88 -12.17 -6.26
N PRO A 292 -9.58 -12.42 -6.44
CA PRO A 292 -8.79 -11.81 -7.50
C PRO A 292 -9.54 -11.86 -8.84
N GLU A 293 -9.83 -10.71 -9.42
CA GLU A 293 -10.45 -10.64 -10.74
C GLU A 293 -9.40 -10.34 -11.80
N ILE A 294 -9.47 -11.06 -12.91
CA ILE A 294 -8.57 -10.91 -14.06
C ILE A 294 -9.34 -10.19 -15.17
N LEU A 295 -8.79 -9.11 -15.69
CA LEU A 295 -9.33 -8.46 -16.89
C LEU A 295 -8.69 -9.07 -18.14
N VAL A 296 -9.50 -9.44 -19.12
CA VAL A 296 -9.03 -9.88 -20.44
C VAL A 296 -9.54 -8.90 -21.49
N ILE A 297 -8.61 -8.21 -22.14
CA ILE A 297 -8.89 -7.28 -23.23
C ILE A 297 -8.52 -7.99 -24.54
N GLN A 298 -9.50 -8.21 -25.40
CA GLN A 298 -9.29 -8.89 -26.68
C GLN A 298 -9.28 -7.89 -27.84
N GLY A 299 -8.22 -7.87 -28.65
CA GLY A 299 -8.10 -6.97 -29.81
C GLY A 299 -9.23 -7.19 -30.81
N LYS A 300 -9.47 -8.45 -31.18
CA LYS A 300 -10.67 -8.88 -31.91
C LYS A 300 -11.45 -9.91 -31.11
N ILE A 301 -12.74 -10.02 -31.46
CA ILE A 301 -13.62 -11.06 -30.93
C ILE A 301 -12.98 -12.43 -31.19
N ASP A 302 -13.03 -13.30 -30.17
CA ASP A 302 -12.48 -14.67 -30.14
C ASP A 302 -10.96 -14.83 -30.05
N GLU A 303 -10.15 -13.76 -30.16
CA GLU A 303 -8.68 -13.87 -30.01
C GLU A 303 -8.27 -14.26 -28.58
N GLY A 304 -9.10 -13.95 -27.57
CA GLY A 304 -8.90 -14.33 -26.17
C GLY A 304 -9.43 -15.71 -25.78
N LYS A 305 -10.06 -16.46 -26.69
CA LYS A 305 -10.83 -17.67 -26.35
C LYS A 305 -10.01 -18.78 -25.70
N GLY A 306 -8.79 -19.03 -26.20
CA GLY A 306 -7.90 -20.03 -25.62
C GLY A 306 -7.48 -19.70 -24.19
N LEU A 307 -7.29 -18.40 -23.88
CA LEU A 307 -7.02 -17.95 -22.51
C LEU A 307 -8.28 -18.09 -21.64
N GLU A 308 -9.46 -17.77 -22.18
CA GLU A 308 -10.74 -17.91 -21.49
C GLU A 308 -10.99 -19.36 -21.02
N GLU A 309 -10.76 -20.34 -21.90
CA GLU A 309 -10.91 -21.77 -21.57
C GLU A 309 -9.97 -22.16 -20.43
N ASN A 310 -8.72 -21.71 -20.45
CA ASN A 310 -7.76 -21.97 -19.36
C ASN A 310 -8.20 -21.33 -18.04
N LEU A 311 -8.66 -20.08 -18.06
CA LEU A 311 -9.14 -19.38 -16.86
C LEU A 311 -10.37 -20.08 -16.26
N LYS A 312 -11.30 -20.56 -17.10
CA LYS A 312 -12.45 -21.38 -16.69
C LYS A 312 -12.02 -22.69 -16.04
N THR A 313 -11.07 -23.42 -16.64
CA THR A 313 -10.58 -24.69 -16.09
C THR A 313 -9.90 -24.51 -14.73
N ILE A 314 -9.19 -23.40 -14.53
CA ILE A 314 -8.52 -23.08 -13.26
C ILE A 314 -9.52 -22.55 -12.21
N GLY A 315 -10.73 -22.17 -12.62
CA GLY A 315 -11.75 -21.59 -11.73
C GLY A 315 -11.45 -20.15 -11.31
N SER A 316 -10.71 -19.40 -12.14
CA SER A 316 -10.39 -17.98 -11.91
C SER A 316 -11.57 -17.09 -12.25
N SER A 317 -11.78 -16.02 -11.47
CA SER A 317 -12.75 -14.98 -11.80
C SER A 317 -12.14 -14.05 -12.85
N TYR A 318 -12.85 -13.83 -13.96
CA TYR A 318 -12.36 -12.96 -15.02
C TYR A 318 -13.52 -12.22 -15.71
N THR A 319 -13.18 -11.07 -16.27
CA THR A 319 -14.07 -10.25 -17.11
C THR A 319 -13.41 -10.06 -18.47
N MET A 320 -14.16 -10.28 -19.55
CA MET A 320 -13.67 -10.16 -20.91
C MET A 320 -14.33 -8.99 -21.63
N ILE A 321 -13.52 -8.11 -22.22
CA ILE A 321 -13.96 -6.86 -22.83
C ILE A 321 -13.17 -6.56 -24.12
N ASN A 322 -13.69 -5.63 -24.92
CA ASN A 322 -12.98 -5.08 -26.07
C ASN A 322 -12.08 -3.90 -25.63
N PRO A 323 -11.10 -3.49 -26.45
CA PRO A 323 -10.12 -2.48 -26.04
C PRO A 323 -10.75 -1.12 -25.77
N SER A 324 -11.76 -0.73 -26.57
CA SER A 324 -12.47 0.55 -26.41
C SER A 324 -13.22 0.72 -25.08
N THR A 325 -13.53 -0.41 -24.42
CA THR A 325 -14.21 -0.48 -23.12
C THR A 325 -13.23 -0.65 -21.95
N ALA A 326 -11.92 -0.60 -22.19
CA ALA A 326 -10.93 -0.75 -21.14
C ALA A 326 -11.05 0.36 -20.07
N PRO A 327 -10.66 0.05 -18.81
CA PRO A 327 -10.65 1.00 -17.71
C PRO A 327 -9.98 2.33 -18.07
N ARG A 328 -10.58 3.45 -17.65
CA ARG A 328 -10.06 4.80 -17.97
C ARG A 328 -9.38 5.48 -16.80
N SER A 329 -9.49 4.91 -15.60
CA SER A 329 -8.96 5.48 -14.36
C SER A 329 -8.20 4.43 -13.55
N ILE A 330 -7.28 4.89 -12.69
CA ILE A 330 -6.54 4.01 -11.79
C ILE A 330 -7.46 3.22 -10.86
N ASN A 331 -8.56 3.83 -10.40
CA ASN A 331 -9.52 3.19 -9.49
C ASN A 331 -10.22 1.99 -10.15
N GLU A 332 -10.49 2.05 -11.46
CA GLU A 332 -11.05 0.93 -12.21
C GLU A 332 -9.98 -0.15 -12.47
N LEU A 333 -8.72 0.23 -12.70
CA LEU A 333 -7.63 -0.72 -12.91
C LEU A 333 -7.33 -1.57 -11.68
N ILE A 334 -7.32 -0.95 -10.48
CA ILE A 334 -6.99 -1.64 -9.22
C ILE A 334 -8.06 -2.65 -8.76
N GLU A 335 -9.25 -2.64 -9.36
CA GLU A 335 -10.25 -3.70 -9.14
C GLU A 335 -9.74 -5.05 -9.65
N TYR A 336 -8.85 -5.04 -10.64
CA TYR A 336 -8.28 -6.24 -11.24
C TYR A 336 -6.88 -6.52 -10.69
N LYS A 337 -6.60 -7.79 -10.39
CA LYS A 337 -5.26 -8.25 -9.96
C LYS A 337 -4.29 -8.44 -11.12
N GLY A 338 -4.83 -8.68 -12.31
CA GLY A 338 -4.03 -8.71 -13.52
C GLY A 338 -4.87 -8.42 -14.76
N ILE A 339 -4.23 -7.88 -15.77
CA ILE A 339 -4.84 -7.49 -17.04
C ILE A 339 -4.08 -8.20 -18.16
N PHE A 340 -4.81 -8.98 -18.96
CA PHE A 340 -4.32 -9.64 -20.15
C PHE A 340 -4.72 -8.84 -21.39
N LEU A 341 -3.72 -8.41 -22.15
CA LEU A 341 -3.90 -7.80 -23.48
C LEU A 341 -3.69 -8.88 -24.53
N CYS A 342 -4.77 -9.30 -25.19
CA CYS A 342 -4.75 -10.34 -26.20
C CYS A 342 -4.75 -9.71 -27.59
N ASN A 343 -3.60 -9.72 -28.27
CA ASN A 343 -3.41 -9.16 -29.62
C ASN A 343 -4.02 -7.73 -29.77
N THR A 344 -3.80 -6.88 -28.77
CA THR A 344 -4.42 -5.55 -28.67
C THR A 344 -3.50 -4.47 -29.23
N HIS A 345 -4.04 -3.56 -30.04
CA HIS A 345 -3.32 -2.39 -30.55
C HIS A 345 -3.41 -1.22 -29.55
N VAL A 346 -2.36 -0.41 -29.44
CA VAL A 346 -2.30 0.73 -28.51
C VAL A 346 -3.41 1.75 -28.78
N ASP A 347 -3.62 2.08 -30.06
CA ASP A 347 -4.63 3.08 -30.47
C ASP A 347 -6.08 2.65 -30.20
N ASP A 348 -6.35 1.35 -30.00
CA ASP A 348 -7.69 0.86 -29.67
C ASP A 348 -8.00 1.04 -28.18
N LEU A 349 -6.98 1.30 -27.34
CA LEU A 349 -7.12 1.51 -25.91
C LEU A 349 -7.44 2.99 -25.61
N PRO A 350 -8.29 3.27 -24.61
CA PRO A 350 -8.55 4.64 -24.16
C PRO A 350 -7.28 5.28 -23.65
N LYS A 351 -7.11 6.58 -23.92
CA LYS A 351 -5.97 7.36 -23.42
C LYS A 351 -5.79 7.23 -21.89
N GLY A 352 -6.89 7.24 -21.13
CA GLY A 352 -6.86 7.07 -19.68
C GLY A 352 -6.29 5.71 -19.22
N PHE A 353 -6.43 4.65 -20.03
CA PHE A 353 -5.77 3.37 -19.75
C PHE A 353 -4.24 3.53 -19.85
N LEU A 354 -3.77 4.11 -20.96
CA LEU A 354 -2.34 4.32 -21.24
C LEU A 354 -1.69 5.24 -20.21
N ASP A 355 -2.39 6.29 -19.78
CA ASP A 355 -1.90 7.25 -18.79
C ASP A 355 -1.72 6.63 -17.39
N ASN A 356 -2.44 5.54 -17.07
CA ASN A 356 -2.46 4.95 -15.71
C ASN A 356 -1.82 3.55 -15.61
N VAL A 357 -1.59 2.86 -16.73
CA VAL A 357 -1.10 1.46 -16.72
C VAL A 357 0.29 1.33 -16.10
N GLU A 358 1.15 2.34 -16.23
CA GLU A 358 2.47 2.34 -15.62
C GLU A 358 2.38 2.35 -14.09
N SER A 359 1.61 3.27 -13.50
CA SER A 359 1.38 3.33 -12.06
C SER A 359 0.67 2.08 -11.54
N TYR A 360 -0.28 1.52 -12.29
CA TYR A 360 -0.92 0.25 -11.94
C TYR A 360 0.11 -0.87 -11.73
N VAL A 361 1.12 -0.98 -12.61
CA VAL A 361 2.19 -1.97 -12.48
C VAL A 361 3.19 -1.59 -11.38
N LYS A 362 3.73 -0.37 -11.42
CA LYS A 362 4.85 0.06 -10.56
C LYS A 362 4.45 0.33 -9.11
N ASP A 363 3.32 1.01 -8.90
CA ASP A 363 2.92 1.52 -7.58
C ASP A 363 1.93 0.57 -6.88
N TYR A 364 1.03 -0.06 -7.64
CA TYR A 364 -0.03 -0.92 -7.10
C TYR A 364 0.24 -2.43 -7.27
N GLY A 365 1.35 -2.81 -7.92
CA GLY A 365 1.76 -4.21 -8.08
C GLY A 365 0.81 -5.04 -8.95
N GLY A 366 0.08 -4.39 -9.86
CA GLY A 366 -0.81 -5.04 -10.81
C GLY A 366 -0.04 -5.78 -11.90
N ALA A 367 -0.54 -6.95 -12.31
CA ALA A 367 0.10 -7.72 -13.38
C ALA A 367 -0.41 -7.29 -14.76
N ILE A 368 0.50 -6.98 -15.70
CA ILE A 368 0.18 -6.81 -17.12
C ILE A 368 0.80 -7.98 -17.89
N ILE A 369 -0.03 -8.70 -18.64
CA ILE A 369 0.41 -9.82 -19.48
C ILE A 369 -0.07 -9.56 -20.89
N THR A 370 0.82 -9.69 -21.86
CA THR A 370 0.50 -9.44 -23.27
C THR A 370 0.69 -10.72 -24.08
N THR A 371 -0.35 -11.16 -24.78
CA THR A 371 -0.22 -12.22 -25.78
C THR A 371 -0.04 -11.58 -27.16
N GLY A 372 0.98 -12.05 -27.88
CA GLY A 372 1.36 -11.49 -29.17
C GLY A 372 0.43 -11.85 -30.31
N GLY A 373 0.58 -11.12 -31.41
CA GLY A 373 -0.09 -11.35 -32.69
C GLY A 373 0.19 -10.20 -33.64
N ASP A 374 -0.56 -10.15 -34.74
CA ASP A 374 -0.35 -9.15 -35.81
C ASP A 374 -0.65 -7.70 -35.40
N ASN A 375 -1.33 -7.49 -34.27
CA ASN A 375 -1.69 -6.16 -33.73
C ASN A 375 -0.99 -5.85 -32.40
N SER A 376 0.07 -6.56 -32.04
CA SER A 376 0.85 -6.30 -30.81
C SER A 376 2.32 -6.07 -31.10
N TYR A 377 3.06 -5.57 -30.09
CA TYR A 377 4.48 -5.25 -30.21
C TYR A 377 4.78 -4.26 -31.35
N ALA A 378 5.62 -4.63 -32.32
CA ALA A 378 6.05 -3.77 -33.41
C ALA A 378 4.87 -3.16 -34.19
N LEU A 379 3.97 -4.02 -34.69
CA LEU A 379 2.80 -3.62 -35.47
C LEU A 379 1.63 -3.15 -34.58
N GLY A 380 1.72 -3.36 -33.27
CA GLY A 380 0.72 -2.93 -32.31
C GLY A 380 0.88 -1.51 -31.78
N GLY A 381 1.91 -0.78 -32.22
CA GLY A 381 2.23 0.55 -31.70
C GLY A 381 2.89 0.55 -30.33
N TYR A 382 3.45 -0.59 -29.87
CA TYR A 382 4.01 -0.69 -28.52
C TYR A 382 5.35 0.05 -28.43
N LYS A 383 6.09 0.10 -29.55
CA LYS A 383 7.36 0.82 -29.66
C LYS A 383 7.15 2.31 -29.35
N ASN A 384 7.99 2.86 -28.47
CA ASN A 384 7.87 4.24 -27.97
C ASN A 384 6.56 4.54 -27.22
N SER A 385 5.86 3.52 -26.72
CA SER A 385 4.71 3.67 -25.83
C SER A 385 5.05 3.24 -24.41
N VAL A 386 4.14 3.50 -23.47
CA VAL A 386 4.21 2.99 -22.09
C VAL A 386 4.42 1.47 -22.03
N PHE A 387 3.95 0.72 -23.03
CA PHE A 387 4.15 -0.73 -23.10
C PHE A 387 5.61 -1.13 -23.34
N GLU A 388 6.40 -0.35 -24.08
CA GLU A 388 7.85 -0.61 -24.25
C GLU A 388 8.60 -0.45 -22.91
N GLU A 389 8.09 0.40 -22.01
CA GLU A 389 8.73 0.67 -20.72
C GLU A 389 8.36 -0.36 -19.64
N ILE A 390 7.11 -0.82 -19.61
CA ILE A 390 6.62 -1.76 -18.58
C ILE A 390 6.84 -3.24 -18.94
N LEU A 391 7.00 -3.57 -20.24
CA LEU A 391 7.20 -4.95 -20.68
C LEU A 391 8.70 -5.30 -20.74
N PRO A 392 9.08 -6.54 -20.39
CA PRO A 392 10.48 -6.97 -20.41
C PRO A 392 11.02 -7.30 -21.81
N VAL A 393 10.30 -6.91 -22.87
CA VAL A 393 10.62 -7.22 -24.26
C VAL A 393 10.71 -5.93 -25.07
N SER A 394 11.67 -5.86 -25.99
CA SER A 394 11.70 -4.74 -26.94
C SER A 394 10.83 -5.04 -28.14
N SER A 395 9.99 -4.08 -28.53
CA SER A 395 9.10 -4.20 -29.68
C SER A 395 9.82 -3.98 -31.02
N ASP A 396 11.14 -3.79 -31.02
CA ASP A 396 11.94 -3.61 -32.23
C ASP A 396 12.42 -4.96 -32.78
N LYS A 397 12.21 -5.20 -34.08
CA LYS A 397 12.66 -6.42 -34.75
C LYS A 397 14.18 -6.36 -34.96
N LYS A 398 14.97 -6.78 -33.96
CA LYS A 398 16.44 -6.90 -34.08
C LYS A 398 16.81 -8.17 -34.85
N GLY A 399 16.63 -8.13 -36.17
CA GLY A 399 17.08 -9.16 -37.11
C GLY A 399 18.27 -8.67 -37.95
N LYS A 400 19.36 -9.43 -37.95
CA LYS A 400 20.65 -9.14 -38.59
C LYS A 400 20.63 -9.39 -40.11
N ASN A 401 19.61 -8.90 -40.82
CA ASN A 401 19.59 -8.84 -42.28
C ASN A 401 19.56 -7.36 -42.67
N GLU A 402 20.50 -6.92 -43.50
CA GLU A 402 20.46 -5.59 -44.13
C GLU A 402 19.04 -5.39 -44.69
N ILE A 403 18.28 -4.48 -44.08
CA ILE A 403 16.94 -4.15 -44.56
C ILE A 403 17.14 -3.63 -46.00
N PRO A 404 16.68 -4.39 -47.01
CA PRO A 404 16.95 -4.05 -48.40
C PRO A 404 16.50 -2.62 -48.71
N GLU A 405 17.21 -1.92 -49.60
CA GLU A 405 16.76 -0.63 -50.10
C GLU A 405 15.36 -0.78 -50.72
N ILE A 406 14.48 0.14 -50.35
CA ILE A 406 13.09 0.21 -50.82
C ILE A 406 13.00 1.30 -51.88
N SER A 407 12.20 1.07 -52.91
CA SER A 407 11.78 2.08 -53.86
C SER A 407 10.27 2.18 -53.82
N LEU A 408 9.76 3.35 -53.45
CA LEU A 408 8.34 3.65 -53.36
C LEU A 408 7.95 4.67 -54.42
N THR A 409 6.95 4.35 -55.23
CA THR A 409 6.27 5.35 -56.06
C THR A 409 4.86 5.58 -55.56
N LEU A 410 4.55 6.80 -55.13
CA LEU A 410 3.21 7.23 -54.81
C LEU A 410 2.56 7.81 -56.08
N VAL A 411 1.41 7.28 -56.47
CA VAL A 411 0.62 7.71 -57.62
C VAL A 411 -0.64 8.39 -57.10
N LEU A 412 -0.66 9.72 -57.10
CA LEU A 412 -1.71 10.53 -56.49
C LEU A 412 -2.65 11.09 -57.54
N ASP A 413 -3.94 10.84 -57.36
CA ASP A 413 -4.98 11.48 -58.13
C ASP A 413 -5.09 12.97 -57.75
N ARG A 414 -5.09 13.83 -58.77
CA ARG A 414 -5.31 15.27 -58.65
C ARG A 414 -6.44 15.73 -59.57
N SER A 415 -7.40 14.86 -59.89
CA SER A 415 -8.58 15.20 -60.68
C SER A 415 -9.53 16.14 -59.91
N SER A 416 -10.46 16.77 -60.62
CA SER A 416 -11.36 17.76 -60.01
C SER A 416 -12.30 17.16 -58.95
N SER A 417 -12.57 15.85 -58.99
CA SER A 417 -13.35 15.16 -57.95
C SER A 417 -12.64 15.17 -56.59
N MET A 418 -11.31 15.20 -56.58
CA MET A 418 -10.49 15.27 -55.36
C MET A 418 -10.65 16.60 -54.59
N LEU A 419 -11.30 17.61 -55.16
CA LEU A 419 -11.67 18.86 -54.48
C LEU A 419 -12.90 18.70 -53.58
N SER A 420 -13.71 17.65 -53.76
CA SER A 420 -14.90 17.44 -52.94
C SER A 420 -14.53 17.06 -51.50
N SER A 421 -15.45 17.32 -50.58
CA SER A 421 -15.34 16.93 -49.17
C SER A 421 -16.57 16.11 -48.80
N ASP A 422 -16.39 14.83 -48.51
CA ASP A 422 -17.53 13.94 -48.21
C ASP A 422 -18.08 14.16 -46.79
N GLN A 423 -17.29 14.76 -45.88
CA GLN A 423 -17.66 14.99 -44.47
C GLN A 423 -17.24 16.36 -43.90
N GLY A 424 -17.21 17.40 -44.75
CA GLY A 424 -17.19 18.82 -44.33
C GLY A 424 -15.96 19.37 -43.60
N SER A 425 -14.95 18.56 -43.26
CA SER A 425 -13.75 19.05 -42.55
C SER A 425 -12.49 19.16 -43.42
N PHE A 426 -12.31 18.29 -44.42
CA PHE A 426 -11.14 18.30 -45.31
C PHE A 426 -11.50 17.79 -46.72
N SER A 427 -10.83 18.32 -47.75
CA SER A 427 -10.96 17.84 -49.14
C SER A 427 -10.22 16.51 -49.33
N LYS A 428 -10.70 15.65 -50.25
CA LYS A 428 -10.08 14.34 -50.58
C LYS A 428 -8.60 14.48 -50.94
N ILE A 429 -8.22 15.53 -51.67
CA ILE A 429 -6.82 15.83 -51.99
C ILE A 429 -5.95 16.11 -50.76
N SER A 430 -6.53 16.71 -49.70
CA SER A 430 -5.80 16.97 -48.45
C SER A 430 -5.53 15.68 -47.69
N LEU A 431 -6.48 14.74 -47.71
CA LEU A 431 -6.30 13.40 -47.14
C LEU A 431 -5.23 12.63 -47.92
N ALA A 432 -5.25 12.69 -49.25
CA ALA A 432 -4.23 12.06 -50.10
C ALA A 432 -2.82 12.60 -49.83
N LYS A 433 -2.68 13.92 -49.64
CA LYS A 433 -1.41 14.56 -49.30
C LYS A 433 -0.90 14.14 -47.93
N GLU A 434 -1.76 14.17 -46.91
CA GLU A 434 -1.39 13.76 -45.55
C GLU A 434 -0.98 12.27 -45.52
N ALA A 435 -1.74 11.42 -46.20
CA ALA A 435 -1.41 10.00 -46.39
C ALA A 435 -0.03 9.79 -47.04
N ALA A 436 0.27 10.56 -48.09
CA ALA A 436 1.56 10.53 -48.78
C ALA A 436 2.71 11.03 -47.88
N ILE A 437 2.50 12.12 -47.13
CA ILE A 437 3.49 12.68 -46.21
C ILE A 437 3.79 11.69 -45.08
N ARG A 438 2.78 11.11 -44.43
CA ARG A 438 2.99 10.13 -43.37
C ARG A 438 3.66 8.84 -43.85
N SER A 439 3.51 8.48 -45.13
CA SER A 439 4.25 7.36 -45.71
C SER A 439 5.76 7.61 -45.73
N LEU A 440 6.21 8.87 -45.76
CA LEU A 440 7.63 9.24 -45.70
C LEU A 440 8.27 8.94 -44.33
N ASP A 441 7.50 8.92 -43.23
CA ASP A 441 8.03 8.69 -41.88
C ASP A 441 8.64 7.30 -41.73
N ASN A 442 8.10 6.34 -42.47
CA ASN A 442 8.52 4.95 -42.47
C ASN A 442 9.65 4.62 -43.47
N LEU A 443 10.05 5.59 -44.30
CA LEU A 443 11.19 5.46 -45.22
C LEU A 443 12.48 5.98 -44.59
N ARG A 444 13.60 5.35 -44.92
CA ARG A 444 14.96 5.78 -44.52
C ARG A 444 15.56 6.69 -45.59
N GLU A 445 16.61 7.41 -45.22
CA GLU A 445 17.36 8.28 -46.14
C GLU A 445 18.01 7.52 -47.31
N THR A 446 18.22 6.21 -47.16
CA THR A 446 18.77 5.33 -48.20
C THR A 446 17.73 4.87 -49.22
N ASP A 447 16.44 4.98 -48.89
CA ASP A 447 15.35 4.48 -49.73
C ASP A 447 14.97 5.51 -50.81
N ASN A 448 14.45 5.02 -51.94
CA ASN A 448 14.01 5.84 -53.07
C ASN A 448 12.52 6.18 -52.95
N ILE A 449 12.17 7.43 -53.23
CA ILE A 449 10.81 7.94 -53.28
C ILE A 449 10.57 8.63 -54.62
N GLY A 450 9.41 8.37 -55.21
CA GLY A 450 8.87 9.09 -56.35
C GLY A 450 7.40 9.45 -56.09
N VAL A 451 6.98 10.62 -56.56
CA VAL A 451 5.58 11.06 -56.47
C VAL A 451 5.12 11.45 -57.87
N VAL A 452 4.28 10.61 -58.46
CA VAL A 452 3.55 10.87 -59.70
C VAL A 452 2.18 11.40 -59.33
N THR A 453 1.78 12.50 -59.95
CA THR A 453 0.42 13.02 -59.84
C THR A 453 -0.27 12.90 -61.18
N PHE A 454 -1.58 12.67 -61.20
CA PHE A 454 -2.30 12.51 -62.45
C PHE A 454 -3.68 13.14 -62.44
N ASN A 455 -4.05 13.65 -63.61
CA ASN A 455 -5.42 14.01 -63.96
C ASN A 455 -5.72 13.39 -65.33
N THR A 456 -5.95 14.19 -66.38
CA THR A 456 -5.94 13.74 -67.77
C THR A 456 -4.53 13.35 -68.25
N GLU A 457 -3.49 13.99 -67.69
CA GLU A 457 -2.08 13.69 -67.95
C GLU A 457 -1.35 13.40 -66.63
N TYR A 458 -0.24 12.67 -66.70
CA TYR A 458 0.63 12.44 -65.54
C TYR A 458 1.72 13.52 -65.44
N SER A 459 2.17 13.82 -64.22
CA SER A 459 3.31 14.69 -63.98
C SER A 459 4.06 14.27 -62.71
N TRP A 460 5.39 14.34 -62.73
CA TRP A 460 6.22 14.04 -61.57
C TRP A 460 6.26 15.24 -60.62
N ALA A 461 5.54 15.18 -59.50
CA ALA A 461 5.65 16.17 -58.43
C ALA A 461 7.00 16.05 -57.70
N VAL A 462 7.47 14.81 -57.55
CA VAL A 462 8.79 14.48 -57.01
C VAL A 462 9.41 13.42 -57.91
N PRO A 463 10.41 13.76 -58.74
CA PRO A 463 11.15 12.77 -59.52
C PRO A 463 11.74 11.69 -58.61
N MET A 464 11.82 10.45 -59.11
CA MET A 464 12.42 9.33 -58.37
C MET A 464 13.82 9.70 -57.86
N GLN A 465 13.99 9.76 -56.54
CA GLN A 465 15.23 10.15 -55.87
C GLN A 465 15.35 9.49 -54.49
N LYS A 466 16.55 9.47 -53.91
CA LYS A 466 16.73 9.07 -52.50
C LYS A 466 16.06 10.07 -51.56
N LEU A 467 15.45 9.60 -50.47
CA LEU A 467 14.78 10.43 -49.46
C LEU A 467 15.79 11.16 -48.54
N SER A 468 16.66 11.97 -49.12
CA SER A 468 17.70 12.72 -48.39
C SER A 468 17.16 13.90 -47.59
N ASN A 469 15.99 14.46 -47.96
CA ASN A 469 15.36 15.57 -47.26
C ASN A 469 13.83 15.40 -47.29
N LYS A 470 13.27 14.95 -46.16
CA LYS A 470 11.82 14.70 -46.02
C LYS A 470 11.01 15.99 -46.19
N ASP A 471 11.45 17.09 -45.57
CA ASP A 471 10.72 18.37 -45.60
C ASP A 471 10.53 18.88 -47.03
N THR A 472 11.56 18.79 -47.87
CA THR A 472 11.49 19.22 -49.28
C THR A 472 10.52 18.38 -50.10
N VAL A 473 10.43 17.07 -49.80
CA VAL A 473 9.47 16.17 -50.46
C VAL A 473 8.05 16.47 -49.98
N SER A 474 7.86 16.68 -48.68
CA SER A 474 6.58 17.08 -48.07
C SER A 474 6.05 18.41 -48.63
N ASP A 475 6.92 19.42 -48.80
CA ASP A 475 6.54 20.71 -49.39
C ASP A 475 6.05 20.56 -50.84
N LYS A 476 6.73 19.72 -51.63
CA LYS A 476 6.32 19.42 -53.01
C LYS A 476 4.97 18.70 -53.06
N ILE A 477 4.74 17.74 -52.17
CA ILE A 477 3.43 17.05 -52.04
C ILE A 477 2.34 18.05 -51.63
N ASN A 478 2.63 18.94 -50.68
CA ASN A 478 1.69 19.98 -50.24
C ASN A 478 1.30 20.96 -51.36
N SER A 479 2.20 21.19 -52.32
CA SER A 479 1.95 22.09 -53.47
C SER A 479 1.01 21.54 -54.55
N ILE A 480 0.62 20.25 -54.48
CA ILE A 480 -0.22 19.62 -55.51
C ILE A 480 -1.63 20.25 -55.54
N ILE A 481 -2.10 20.67 -56.72
CA ILE A 481 -3.44 21.26 -56.90
C ILE A 481 -4.30 20.29 -57.71
N ALA A 482 -5.54 20.09 -57.27
CA ALA A 482 -6.50 19.23 -57.94
C ALA A 482 -7.25 19.97 -59.06
N GLU A 483 -7.18 19.45 -60.28
CA GLU A 483 -7.79 19.98 -61.50
C GLU A 483 -7.87 18.92 -62.61
N GLY A 484 -8.80 19.07 -63.56
CA GLY A 484 -8.90 18.22 -64.76
C GLY A 484 -9.67 16.91 -64.56
N GLY A 485 -9.55 15.99 -65.53
CA GLY A 485 -10.18 14.66 -65.52
C GLY A 485 -9.31 13.57 -64.87
N THR A 486 -9.58 12.30 -65.13
CA THR A 486 -8.93 11.15 -64.46
C THR A 486 -8.43 10.12 -65.48
N SER A 487 -7.13 9.83 -65.50
CA SER A 487 -6.47 8.81 -66.31
C SER A 487 -5.47 8.02 -65.47
N ILE A 488 -5.94 6.94 -64.84
CA ILE A 488 -5.15 6.11 -63.93
C ILE A 488 -4.09 5.32 -64.72
N TYR A 489 -4.47 4.70 -65.85
CA TYR A 489 -3.58 3.82 -66.61
C TYR A 489 -2.26 4.50 -67.02
N SER A 490 -2.33 5.72 -67.54
CA SER A 490 -1.16 6.47 -68.02
C SER A 490 -0.15 6.73 -66.89
N ALA A 491 -0.65 7.12 -65.73
CA ALA A 491 0.16 7.42 -64.55
C ALA A 491 0.75 6.16 -63.92
N LEU A 492 -0.05 5.08 -63.84
CA LEU A 492 0.40 3.80 -63.32
C LEU A 492 1.46 3.15 -64.22
N ASN A 493 1.29 3.24 -65.54
CA ASN A 493 2.28 2.75 -66.51
C ASN A 493 3.60 3.53 -66.43
N GLU A 494 3.54 4.85 -66.28
CA GLU A 494 4.74 5.66 -66.05
C GLU A 494 5.43 5.31 -64.72
N ALA A 495 4.66 5.15 -63.64
CA ALA A 495 5.17 4.73 -62.34
C ALA A 495 5.88 3.37 -62.44
N TYR A 496 5.26 2.39 -63.12
CA TYR A 496 5.87 1.08 -63.39
C TYR A 496 7.18 1.20 -64.17
N ASN A 497 7.20 1.95 -65.28
CA ASN A 497 8.41 2.13 -66.09
C ASN A 497 9.56 2.75 -65.29
N LYS A 498 9.28 3.78 -64.48
CA LYS A 498 10.31 4.41 -63.66
C LYS A 498 10.77 3.53 -62.51
N GLN A 499 9.86 2.77 -61.91
CA GLN A 499 10.17 1.81 -60.85
C GLN A 499 11.07 0.67 -61.37
N LYS A 500 10.99 0.34 -62.65
CA LYS A 500 11.86 -0.65 -63.31
C LYS A 500 13.33 -0.26 -63.29
N GLU A 501 13.63 1.03 -63.44
CA GLU A 501 14.99 1.58 -63.43
C GLU A 501 15.65 1.56 -62.03
N SER A 502 14.86 1.45 -60.96
CA SER A 502 15.36 1.44 -59.59
C SER A 502 16.18 0.19 -59.27
N SER A 503 17.30 0.34 -58.57
CA SER A 503 18.14 -0.79 -58.09
C SER A 503 17.66 -1.38 -56.76
N ALA A 504 16.62 -0.81 -56.15
CA ALA A 504 16.05 -1.30 -54.90
C ALA A 504 15.55 -2.74 -55.01
N LYS A 505 15.76 -3.53 -53.97
CA LYS A 505 15.30 -4.94 -53.93
C LYS A 505 13.80 -5.01 -53.69
N ILE A 506 13.24 -4.06 -52.95
CA ILE A 506 11.79 -3.92 -52.74
C ILE A 506 11.28 -2.79 -53.61
N LYS A 507 10.27 -3.08 -54.43
CA LYS A 507 9.67 -2.13 -55.36
C LYS A 507 8.16 -2.11 -55.18
N HIS A 508 7.64 -0.98 -54.69
CA HIS A 508 6.23 -0.84 -54.37
C HIS A 508 5.63 0.42 -55.00
N ILE A 509 4.39 0.28 -55.48
CA ILE A 509 3.59 1.38 -56.02
C ILE A 509 2.32 1.50 -55.16
N ILE A 510 2.00 2.71 -54.71
CA ILE A 510 0.75 3.00 -54.01
C ILE A 510 -0.07 3.97 -54.86
N LEU A 511 -1.25 3.53 -55.28
CA LEU A 511 -2.21 4.34 -56.01
C LEU A 511 -3.24 4.93 -55.04
N LEU A 512 -3.33 6.25 -54.96
CA LEU A 512 -4.31 6.98 -54.15
C LEU A 512 -5.28 7.70 -55.10
N THR A 513 -6.56 7.31 -55.10
CA THR A 513 -7.56 7.87 -56.03
C THR A 513 -8.98 7.80 -55.46
N ASP A 514 -9.82 8.76 -55.84
CA ASP A 514 -11.26 8.76 -55.57
C ASP A 514 -12.10 8.32 -56.79
N GLY A 515 -11.44 8.05 -57.93
CA GLY A 515 -12.07 8.12 -59.25
C GLY A 515 -12.14 6.80 -60.03
N GLN A 516 -12.80 6.92 -61.19
CA GLN A 516 -12.90 5.93 -62.25
C GLN A 516 -12.24 6.51 -63.50
N ASP A 517 -11.31 5.79 -64.14
CA ASP A 517 -10.65 6.25 -65.36
C ASP A 517 -11.35 5.77 -66.65
N GLY A 518 -12.57 5.24 -66.53
CA GLY A 518 -13.40 4.77 -67.65
C GLY A 518 -12.85 3.52 -68.36
N MET A 519 -11.73 2.96 -67.91
CA MET A 519 -11.14 1.72 -68.43
C MET A 519 -11.59 0.51 -67.62
N GLY A 520 -11.70 -0.65 -68.27
CA GLY A 520 -12.07 -1.91 -67.65
C GLY A 520 -10.86 -2.71 -67.16
N GLU A 521 -11.12 -3.85 -66.50
CA GLU A 521 -10.06 -4.75 -66.02
C GLU A 521 -9.16 -5.27 -67.15
N ASN A 522 -9.69 -5.42 -68.39
CA ASN A 522 -8.98 -6.02 -69.50
C ASN A 522 -7.78 -5.18 -69.97
N GLU A 523 -7.91 -3.85 -69.88
CA GLU A 523 -6.90 -2.88 -70.26
C GLU A 523 -5.70 -2.91 -69.28
N TYR A 524 -5.96 -3.24 -68.01
CA TYR A 524 -4.94 -3.32 -66.96
C TYR A 524 -4.20 -4.66 -66.88
N LYS A 525 -4.76 -5.74 -67.45
CA LYS A 525 -4.18 -7.10 -67.34
C LYS A 525 -2.72 -7.19 -67.77
N ALA A 526 -2.34 -6.52 -68.86
CA ALA A 526 -0.97 -6.54 -69.34
C ALA A 526 -0.01 -5.89 -68.33
N LEU A 527 -0.37 -4.69 -67.86
CA LEU A 527 0.44 -3.92 -66.90
C LEU A 527 0.59 -4.65 -65.55
N ILE A 528 -0.49 -5.26 -65.05
CA ILE A 528 -0.47 -6.00 -63.78
C ILE A 528 0.40 -7.27 -63.87
N ASN A 529 0.34 -7.97 -65.01
CA ASN A 529 1.23 -9.11 -65.26
C ASN A 529 2.70 -8.68 -65.32
N ASP A 530 2.99 -7.53 -65.92
CA ASP A 530 4.34 -6.97 -65.99
C ASP A 530 4.87 -6.53 -64.62
N ILE A 531 4.02 -5.88 -63.80
CA ILE A 531 4.31 -5.54 -62.39
C ILE A 531 4.69 -6.80 -61.60
N LYS A 532 3.88 -7.87 -61.69
CA LYS A 532 4.17 -9.16 -61.05
C LYS A 532 5.45 -9.81 -61.56
N LYS A 533 5.64 -9.83 -62.88
CA LYS A 533 6.81 -10.44 -63.54
C LYS A 533 8.11 -9.78 -63.08
N ASP A 534 8.11 -8.47 -62.93
CA ASP A 534 9.26 -7.69 -62.46
C ASP A 534 9.36 -7.62 -60.93
N LYS A 535 8.59 -8.46 -60.20
CA LYS A 535 8.57 -8.57 -58.73
C LYS A 535 8.29 -7.25 -58.01
N MET A 536 7.41 -6.44 -58.61
CA MET A 536 6.87 -5.24 -57.99
C MET A 536 5.50 -5.53 -57.41
N THR A 537 5.08 -4.77 -56.42
CA THR A 537 3.73 -4.84 -55.85
C THR A 537 3.00 -3.51 -56.01
N LEU A 538 1.68 -3.58 -56.17
CA LEU A 538 0.80 -2.40 -56.26
C LEU A 538 -0.29 -2.52 -55.21
N SER A 539 -0.38 -1.52 -54.34
CA SER A 539 -1.49 -1.34 -53.41
C SER A 539 -2.34 -0.14 -53.83
N THR A 540 -3.63 -0.21 -53.55
CA THR A 540 -4.61 0.81 -53.93
C THR A 540 -5.30 1.34 -52.68
N VAL A 541 -5.43 2.66 -52.60
CA VAL A 541 -6.09 3.38 -51.51
C VAL A 541 -7.23 4.17 -52.14
N SER A 542 -8.46 3.78 -51.86
CA SER A 542 -9.63 4.57 -52.21
C SER A 542 -9.83 5.69 -51.19
N ILE A 543 -10.13 6.89 -51.69
CA ILE A 543 -10.37 8.07 -50.87
C ILE A 543 -11.80 8.56 -51.09
N GLY A 544 -12.59 8.58 -50.01
CA GLY A 544 -14.01 8.97 -50.06
C GLY A 544 -14.94 7.85 -50.52
N THR A 545 -16.24 8.13 -50.57
CA THR A 545 -17.29 7.09 -50.73
C THR A 545 -17.64 6.72 -52.18
N ASP A 546 -17.14 7.49 -53.15
CA ASP A 546 -17.59 7.43 -54.56
C ASP A 546 -16.65 6.66 -55.49
N SER A 547 -15.64 5.98 -54.93
CA SER A 547 -14.61 5.27 -55.70
C SER A 547 -15.08 3.93 -56.28
N ASN A 548 -14.47 3.48 -57.38
CA ASN A 548 -14.67 2.13 -57.90
C ASN A 548 -13.85 1.10 -57.12
N ASN A 549 -14.44 0.71 -55.99
CA ASN A 549 -13.83 -0.24 -55.07
C ASN A 549 -13.52 -1.57 -55.75
N GLN A 550 -14.34 -2.01 -56.71
CA GLN A 550 -14.14 -3.28 -57.41
C GLN A 550 -12.89 -3.27 -58.30
N LEU A 551 -12.67 -2.21 -59.08
CA LEU A 551 -11.48 -2.09 -59.93
C LEU A 551 -10.21 -1.95 -59.09
N LEU A 552 -10.22 -1.08 -58.08
CA LEU A 552 -9.06 -0.85 -57.21
C LEU A 552 -8.69 -2.11 -56.42
N GLU A 553 -9.69 -2.85 -55.93
CA GLU A 553 -9.49 -4.14 -55.28
C GLU A 553 -8.94 -5.20 -56.22
N TRP A 554 -9.46 -5.24 -57.45
CA TRP A 554 -8.95 -6.14 -58.47
C TRP A 554 -7.49 -5.84 -58.81
N LEU A 555 -7.11 -4.57 -58.96
CA LEU A 555 -5.75 -4.14 -59.28
C LEU A 555 -4.75 -4.58 -58.19
N SER A 556 -5.03 -4.27 -56.93
CA SER A 556 -4.11 -4.59 -55.83
C SER A 556 -3.97 -6.09 -55.62
N ASN A 557 -5.10 -6.82 -55.59
CA ASN A 557 -5.11 -8.27 -55.36
C ASN A 557 -4.39 -9.00 -56.50
N ASN A 558 -4.56 -8.53 -57.74
CA ASN A 558 -3.87 -9.10 -58.89
C ASN A 558 -2.45 -8.59 -59.09
N ALA A 559 -1.97 -7.61 -58.33
CA ALA A 559 -0.58 -7.15 -58.36
C ALA A 559 0.24 -7.54 -57.13
N GLY A 560 -0.33 -8.34 -56.22
CA GLY A 560 0.36 -8.78 -55.01
C GLY A 560 0.47 -7.71 -53.91
N GLY A 561 -0.34 -6.65 -53.99
CA GLY A 561 -0.56 -5.71 -52.89
C GLY A 561 -1.98 -5.86 -52.31
N ARG A 562 -2.46 -4.83 -51.62
CA ARG A 562 -3.76 -4.83 -50.93
C ARG A 562 -4.59 -3.59 -51.25
N TYR A 563 -5.90 -3.77 -51.12
CA TYR A 563 -6.87 -2.71 -51.25
C TYR A 563 -7.21 -2.15 -49.88
N TYR A 564 -7.27 -0.83 -49.81
CA TYR A 564 -7.60 -0.10 -48.60
C TYR A 564 -8.61 0.99 -48.91
N HIS A 565 -9.52 1.19 -47.97
CA HIS A 565 -10.48 2.28 -47.97
C HIS A 565 -10.08 3.25 -46.87
N SER A 566 -9.85 4.52 -47.22
CA SER A 566 -9.41 5.53 -46.27
C SER A 566 -10.54 6.52 -45.99
N ASP A 567 -11.12 6.37 -44.80
CA ASP A 567 -12.28 7.19 -44.40
C ASP A 567 -11.80 8.37 -43.54
N ILE A 568 -10.88 8.12 -42.60
CA ILE A 568 -10.33 9.10 -41.65
C ILE A 568 -8.91 8.67 -41.19
N TYR A 569 -7.94 9.58 -41.29
CA TYR A 569 -6.59 9.75 -40.66
C TYR A 569 -5.72 8.60 -40.08
N THR A 570 -6.16 7.34 -40.04
CA THR A 570 -5.51 6.29 -39.22
C THR A 570 -5.00 5.09 -40.01
N ASP A 571 -5.43 4.89 -41.26
CA ASP A 571 -5.09 3.66 -41.98
C ASP A 571 -3.78 3.72 -42.78
N VAL A 572 -3.42 4.85 -43.40
CA VAL A 572 -2.29 4.90 -44.34
C VAL A 572 -0.91 4.64 -43.71
N PRO A 573 -0.58 5.17 -42.51
CA PRO A 573 0.68 4.82 -41.85
C PRO A 573 0.77 3.32 -41.53
N ARG A 574 -0.34 2.71 -41.12
CA ARG A 574 -0.45 1.26 -40.84
C ARG A 574 -0.35 0.43 -42.13
N ILE A 575 -0.91 0.93 -43.23
CA ILE A 575 -0.79 0.35 -44.58
C ILE A 575 0.68 0.23 -44.95
N PHE A 576 1.41 1.33 -44.83
CA PHE A 576 2.80 1.38 -45.25
C PHE A 576 3.74 0.55 -44.36
N ALA A 577 3.53 0.57 -43.03
CA ALA A 577 4.31 -0.26 -42.09
C ALA A 577 4.14 -1.77 -42.34
N ASN A 578 2.91 -2.21 -42.65
CA ASN A 578 2.64 -3.61 -42.97
C ASN A 578 3.29 -4.04 -44.29
N GLU A 579 3.24 -3.21 -45.33
CA GLU A 579 3.79 -3.53 -46.66
C GLU A 579 5.32 -3.67 -46.65
N ILE A 580 6.05 -2.82 -45.89
CA ILE A 580 7.51 -2.93 -45.75
C ILE A 580 7.92 -4.26 -45.09
N LEU A 581 7.19 -4.67 -44.03
CA LEU A 581 7.51 -5.88 -43.28
C LEU A 581 7.23 -7.16 -44.09
N ILE A 582 6.21 -7.17 -44.94
CA ILE A 582 5.89 -8.31 -45.79
C ILE A 582 6.88 -8.43 -46.95
N SER A 583 7.26 -7.32 -47.58
CA SER A 583 8.19 -7.36 -48.71
C SER A 583 9.66 -7.64 -48.30
N THR A 584 9.95 -7.68 -46.99
CA THR A 584 11.22 -8.17 -46.43
C THR A 584 11.20 -9.64 -45.98
N GLY A 585 10.02 -10.30 -45.95
CA GLY A 585 9.84 -11.73 -45.66
C GLY A 585 9.73 -12.55 -46.93
#